data_AF-A0A7L4NQY2-F1
#
_entry.id   AF-A0A7L4NQY2-F1
#
_cell.length_a   1.000
_cell.length_b   1.000
_cell.length_c   1.000
_cell.angle_alpha   90.00
_cell.angle_beta   90.00
_cell.angle_gamma   90.00
#
_symmetry.space_group_name_H-M   'P 1'
#
loop_
_entity.id
_entity.type
_entity.pdbx_description
1 polymer ?
#
loop_
_entity_poly.entity_id
_entity_poly.type
_entity_poly.pdbx_seq_one_letter_code
_entity_poly.pdbx_strand_id
1 'polypeptide(L)'
;NRNPLVAVYYTNRALCYLKMQQHDKALADCKRALELDGQSVKAHFFLGQCQMEMENYDEAIANLQRAYNLAKEQRLNFGDDIPSALRIAKKKRWNSIEEKRINQENELHSYLTKLIVAEKERELAECRKTQQEENMDESRSRVQLASIEAKHDKYLADMDELFSQVDEKRKKRDIPDYLCGKISFELMREPCITPSGITYDRKD
;
A
#
# COMPACT_ATOMS: atom_id res chain seq x y z
N ASN A 1 22.64 40.14 14.46
CA ASN A 1 21.98 39.97 13.14
C ASN A 1 21.31 38.59 12.99
N ARG A 2 20.30 38.26 13.80
CA ARG A 2 19.45 37.07 13.58
C ARG A 2 18.00 37.55 13.51
N ASN A 3 17.44 37.66 12.30
CA ASN A 3 16.02 37.93 12.13
C ASN A 3 15.28 36.59 12.02
N PRO A 4 14.55 36.14 13.06
CA PRO A 4 13.85 34.85 13.07
C PRO A 4 12.58 34.84 12.22
N LEU A 5 12.30 35.92 11.49
CA LEU A 5 11.10 36.07 10.65
C LEU A 5 11.35 35.70 9.17
N VAL A 6 12.55 35.25 8.83
CA VAL A 6 12.91 34.89 7.45
C VAL A 6 12.69 33.39 7.22
N ALA A 7 11.61 33.05 6.49
CA ALA A 7 11.24 31.66 6.18
C ALA A 7 12.38 30.85 5.51
N VAL A 8 13.18 31.51 4.67
CA VAL A 8 14.29 30.88 3.91
C VAL A 8 15.31 30.18 4.82
N TYR A 9 15.62 30.76 5.98
CA TYR A 9 16.59 30.17 6.91
C TYR A 9 16.09 28.84 7.47
N TYR A 10 14.79 28.75 7.77
CA TYR A 10 14.18 27.50 8.21
C TYR A 10 14.17 26.46 7.10
N THR A 11 13.86 26.83 5.84
CA THR A 11 13.91 25.87 4.73
C THR A 11 15.33 25.35 4.45
N ASN A 12 16.35 26.20 4.56
CA ASN A 12 17.75 25.79 4.37
C ASN A 12 18.21 24.86 5.49
N ARG A 13 17.84 25.17 6.74
CA ARG A 13 18.17 24.32 7.89
C ARG A 13 17.42 22.99 7.85
N ALA A 14 16.15 22.99 7.45
CA ALA A 14 15.37 21.77 7.23
C ALA A 14 16.02 20.86 6.18
N LEU A 15 16.55 21.41 5.09
CA LEU A 15 17.28 20.64 4.09
C LEU A 15 18.54 19.99 4.67
N CYS A 16 19.31 20.71 5.49
CA CYS A 16 20.45 20.12 6.20
C CYS A 16 20.01 18.97 7.12
N TYR A 17 18.94 19.16 7.89
CA TYR A 17 18.40 18.10 8.76
C TYR A 17 17.91 16.89 7.98
N LEU A 18 17.28 17.08 6.81
CA LEU A 18 16.92 15.98 5.91
C LEU A 18 18.14 15.17 5.46
N LYS A 19 19.23 15.84 5.07
CA LYS A 19 20.49 15.15 4.70
C LYS A 19 21.15 14.44 5.88
N MET A 20 20.92 14.92 7.10
CA MET A 20 21.38 14.29 8.34
C MET A 20 20.40 13.25 8.90
N GLN A 21 19.31 12.93 8.20
CA GLN A 21 18.26 12.00 8.66
C GLN A 21 17.59 12.43 9.98
N GLN A 22 17.62 13.72 10.31
CA GLN A 22 16.96 14.30 11.48
C GLN A 22 15.56 14.78 11.11
N HIS A 23 14.67 13.84 10.77
CA HIS A 23 13.36 14.13 10.18
C HIS A 23 12.46 14.96 11.10
N ASP A 24 12.46 14.72 12.42
CA ASP A 24 11.64 15.48 13.38
C ASP A 24 11.99 16.97 13.40
N LYS A 25 13.29 17.28 13.39
CA LYS A 25 13.77 18.67 13.37
C LYS A 25 13.49 19.33 12.03
N ALA A 26 13.68 18.60 10.93
CA ALA A 26 13.35 19.10 9.60
C ALA A 26 11.86 19.42 9.46
N LEU A 27 10.99 18.58 10.02
CA LEU A 27 9.54 18.78 10.04
C LEU A 27 9.16 20.04 10.85
N ALA A 28 9.75 20.23 12.04
CA ALA A 28 9.53 21.43 12.84
C ALA A 28 9.96 22.71 12.11
N ASP A 29 11.12 22.68 11.43
CA ASP A 29 11.59 23.81 10.63
C ASP A 29 10.72 24.08 9.41
N CYS A 30 10.24 23.05 8.72
CA CYS A 30 9.32 23.23 7.59
C CYS A 30 7.98 23.83 8.06
N LYS A 31 7.43 23.39 9.19
CA LYS A 31 6.22 23.98 9.77
C LYS A 31 6.44 25.46 10.11
N ARG A 32 7.58 25.79 10.75
CA ARG A 32 7.91 27.18 11.06
C ARG A 32 8.11 28.04 9.80
N ALA A 33 8.69 27.48 8.73
CA ALA A 33 8.77 28.15 7.44
C ALA A 33 7.38 28.43 6.86
N LEU A 34 6.44 27.49 6.97
CA LEU A 34 5.06 27.65 6.48
C LEU A 34 4.21 28.61 7.33
N GLU A 35 4.49 28.73 8.62
CA GLU A 35 3.88 29.77 9.47
C GLU A 35 4.29 31.19 9.03
N LEU A 36 5.52 31.34 8.52
CA LEU A 36 6.04 32.61 8.03
C LEU A 36 5.68 32.88 6.56
N ASP A 37 5.68 31.83 5.73
CA ASP A 37 5.33 31.85 4.32
C ASP A 37 4.56 30.57 3.95
N GLY A 38 3.23 30.66 4.04
CA GLY A 38 2.33 29.56 3.69
C GLY A 38 2.25 29.23 2.20
N GLN A 39 2.91 29.99 1.33
CA GLN A 39 3.00 29.73 -0.11
C GLN A 39 4.40 29.26 -0.52
N SER A 40 5.27 28.92 0.42
CA SER A 40 6.62 28.45 0.13
C SER A 40 6.61 27.06 -0.52
N VAL A 41 6.95 26.99 -1.81
CA VAL A 41 7.07 25.72 -2.54
C VAL A 41 8.09 24.79 -1.88
N LYS A 42 9.25 25.33 -1.49
CA LYS A 42 10.33 24.56 -0.86
C LYS A 42 9.92 24.02 0.50
N ALA A 43 9.21 24.80 1.31
CA ALA A 43 8.76 24.35 2.62
C ALA A 43 7.76 23.18 2.51
N HIS A 44 6.78 23.27 1.60
CA HIS A 44 5.87 22.14 1.33
C HIS A 44 6.61 20.91 0.76
N PHE A 45 7.57 21.12 -0.15
CA PHE A 45 8.35 20.03 -0.74
C PHE A 45 9.19 19.29 0.32
N PHE A 46 9.95 20.02 1.14
CA PHE A 46 10.75 19.44 2.21
C PHE A 46 9.88 18.82 3.31
N LEU A 47 8.72 19.41 3.64
CA LEU A 47 7.77 18.81 4.58
C LEU A 47 7.27 17.45 4.06
N GLY A 48 6.90 17.39 2.78
CA GLY A 48 6.49 16.14 2.14
C GLY A 48 7.60 15.09 2.13
N GLN A 49 8.85 15.49 1.86
CA GLN A 49 10.01 14.59 1.98
C GLN A 49 10.23 14.09 3.41
N CYS A 50 10.12 14.95 4.43
CA CYS A 50 10.23 14.53 5.82
C CYS A 50 9.16 13.48 6.17
N GLN A 51 7.91 13.73 5.76
CA GLN A 51 6.78 12.84 6.02
C GLN A 51 6.93 11.50 5.29
N MET A 52 7.53 11.49 4.09
CA MET A 52 7.85 10.24 3.39
C MET A 52 8.83 9.36 4.17
N GLU A 53 9.84 9.97 4.80
CA GLU A 53 10.83 9.23 5.61
C GLU A 53 10.26 8.79 6.96
N MET A 54 9.21 9.46 7.45
CA MET A 54 8.43 9.06 8.62
C MET A 54 7.27 8.09 8.29
N GLU A 55 7.18 7.60 7.06
CA GLU A 55 6.10 6.73 6.58
C GLU A 55 4.67 7.32 6.64
N ASN A 56 4.56 8.64 6.82
CA ASN A 56 3.30 9.39 6.78
C ASN A 56 2.95 9.72 5.32
N TYR A 57 2.61 8.68 4.56
CA TYR A 57 2.53 8.77 3.10
C TYR A 57 1.38 9.65 2.58
N ASP A 58 0.24 9.69 3.29
CA ASP A 58 -0.92 10.48 2.86
C ASP A 58 -0.62 11.98 2.98
N GLU A 59 -0.08 12.42 4.12
CA GLU A 59 0.33 13.80 4.34
C GLU A 59 1.49 14.19 3.43
N ALA A 60 2.43 13.27 3.19
CA ALA A 60 3.53 13.48 2.27
C ALA A 60 3.04 13.79 0.85
N ILE A 61 2.12 12.98 0.33
CA ILE A 61 1.53 13.19 -1.00
C ILE A 61 0.78 14.52 -1.03
N ALA A 62 0.00 14.85 0.00
CA ALA A 62 -0.74 16.11 0.07
C ALA A 62 0.19 17.33 0.02
N ASN A 63 1.28 17.32 0.78
CA ASN A 63 2.27 18.40 0.77
C ASN A 63 3.04 18.50 -0.54
N LEU A 64 3.44 17.36 -1.13
CA LEU A 64 4.10 17.35 -2.44
C LEU A 64 3.16 17.84 -3.56
N GLN A 65 1.86 17.51 -3.49
CA GLN A 65 0.85 18.04 -4.42
C GLN A 65 0.68 19.55 -4.24
N ARG A 66 0.67 20.03 -3.00
CA ARG A 66 0.61 21.46 -2.71
C ARG A 66 1.83 22.19 -3.27
N ALA A 67 3.04 21.63 -3.08
CA ALA A 67 4.26 22.17 -3.67
C ALA A 67 4.19 22.21 -5.20
N TYR A 68 3.69 21.15 -5.85
CA TYR A 68 3.52 21.11 -7.30
C TYR A 68 2.57 22.19 -7.82
N ASN A 69 1.42 22.37 -7.17
CA ASN A 69 0.44 23.37 -7.56
C ASN A 69 0.98 24.80 -7.36
N LEU A 70 1.60 25.08 -6.21
CA LEU A 70 2.23 26.37 -5.94
C LEU A 70 3.35 26.68 -6.92
N ALA A 71 4.17 25.69 -7.30
CA ALA A 71 5.21 25.87 -8.32
C ALA A 71 4.61 26.31 -9.65
N LYS A 72 3.48 25.70 -10.05
CA LYS A 72 2.76 26.07 -11.28
C LYS A 72 2.15 27.46 -11.21
N GLU A 73 1.51 27.80 -10.09
CA GLU A 73 0.91 29.13 -9.84
C GLU A 73 1.97 30.24 -9.88
N GLN A 74 3.11 30.00 -9.23
CA GLN A 74 4.23 30.95 -9.16
C GLN A 74 5.15 30.91 -10.40
N ARG A 75 4.84 30.05 -11.39
CA ARG A 75 5.63 29.84 -12.63
C ARG A 75 7.09 29.47 -12.36
N LEU A 76 7.33 28.72 -11.28
CA LEU A 76 8.64 28.18 -10.93
C LEU A 76 8.90 26.87 -11.66
N ASN A 77 10.12 26.68 -12.13
CA ASN A 77 10.53 25.45 -12.80
C ASN A 77 11.34 24.56 -11.86
N PHE A 78 10.76 23.42 -11.47
CA PHE A 78 11.43 22.36 -10.68
C PHE A 78 11.70 21.10 -11.52
N GLY A 79 11.55 21.17 -12.85
CA GLY A 79 11.73 20.02 -13.74
C GLY A 79 10.91 18.81 -13.29
N ASP A 80 11.58 17.68 -13.09
CA ASP A 80 10.98 16.43 -12.62
C ASP A 80 11.15 16.19 -11.11
N ASP A 81 11.71 17.14 -10.33
CA ASP A 81 11.98 16.92 -8.90
C ASP A 81 10.69 16.65 -8.10
N ILE A 82 9.69 17.54 -8.23
CA ILE A 82 8.40 17.40 -7.52
C ILE A 82 7.57 16.23 -8.09
N PRO A 83 7.41 16.09 -9.42
CA PRO A 83 6.70 14.94 -9.98
C PRO A 83 7.34 13.58 -9.64
N SER A 84 8.68 13.49 -9.64
CA SER A 84 9.40 12.29 -9.25
C SER A 84 9.15 11.94 -7.79
N ALA A 85 9.26 12.91 -6.87
CA ALA A 85 8.93 12.73 -5.47
C ALA A 85 7.47 12.23 -5.28
N LEU A 86 6.51 12.78 -6.03
CA LEU A 86 5.12 12.32 -6.01
C LEU A 86 4.96 10.87 -6.49
N ARG A 87 5.66 10.46 -7.55
CA ARG A 87 5.63 9.07 -8.05
C ARG A 87 6.19 8.10 -7.01
N ILE A 88 7.31 8.46 -6.38
CA ILE A 88 7.94 7.65 -5.32
C ILE A 88 7.02 7.57 -4.11
N ALA A 89 6.43 8.69 -3.67
CA ALA A 89 5.49 8.73 -2.54
C ALA A 89 4.28 7.82 -2.77
N LYS A 90 3.64 7.92 -3.96
CA LYS A 90 2.51 7.06 -4.33
C LYS A 90 2.89 5.59 -4.37
N LYS A 91 4.08 5.26 -4.88
CA LYS A 91 4.61 3.89 -4.90
C LYS A 91 4.83 3.36 -3.48
N LYS A 92 5.48 4.12 -2.61
CA LYS A 92 5.70 3.73 -1.21
C LYS A 92 4.37 3.53 -0.46
N ARG A 93 3.42 4.44 -0.64
CA ARG A 93 2.06 4.32 -0.09
C ARG A 93 1.39 3.02 -0.52
N TRP A 94 1.40 2.74 -1.82
CA TRP A 94 0.81 1.52 -2.38
C TRP A 94 1.46 0.28 -1.77
N ASN A 95 2.79 0.23 -1.74
CA ASN A 95 3.51 -0.90 -1.16
C ASN A 95 3.18 -1.10 0.33
N SER A 96 3.09 -0.02 1.11
CA SER A 96 2.75 -0.10 2.54
C SER A 96 1.33 -0.63 2.78
N ILE A 97 0.36 -0.18 1.99
CA ILE A 97 -1.02 -0.69 2.08
C ILE A 97 -1.08 -2.15 1.64
N GLU A 98 -0.39 -2.49 0.56
CA GLU A 98 -0.37 -3.84 0.00
C GLU A 98 0.32 -4.84 0.94
N GLU A 99 1.42 -4.45 1.57
CA GLU A 99 2.11 -5.25 2.59
C GLU A 99 1.21 -5.53 3.81
N LYS A 100 0.52 -4.50 4.31
CA LYS A 100 -0.46 -4.68 5.40
C LYS A 100 -1.58 -5.64 5.02
N ARG A 101 -2.09 -5.54 3.78
CA ARG A 101 -3.12 -6.42 3.26
C ARG A 101 -2.64 -7.87 3.18
N ILE A 102 -1.45 -8.10 2.63
CA ILE A 102 -0.82 -9.42 2.54
C ILE A 102 -0.64 -10.03 3.93
N ASN A 103 -0.17 -9.24 4.90
CA ASN A 103 0.02 -9.73 6.27
C ASN A 103 -1.29 -10.16 6.92
N GLN A 104 -2.36 -9.37 6.76
CA GLN A 104 -3.69 -9.74 7.27
C GLN A 104 -4.24 -11.02 6.63
N GLU A 105 -4.04 -11.19 5.32
CA GLU A 105 -4.44 -12.40 4.60
C GLU A 105 -3.67 -13.63 5.09
N ASN A 106 -2.35 -13.51 5.28
CA ASN A 106 -1.51 -14.59 5.80
C ASN A 106 -1.85 -14.95 7.25
N GLU A 107 -2.11 -13.95 8.10
CA GLU A 107 -2.57 -14.16 9.47
C GLU A 107 -3.91 -14.90 9.51
N LEU A 108 -4.86 -14.49 8.66
CA LEU A 108 -6.16 -15.14 8.55
C LEU A 108 -6.03 -16.58 8.04
N HIS A 109 -5.24 -16.81 6.99
CA HIS A 109 -4.98 -18.16 6.45
C HIS A 109 -4.40 -19.09 7.52
N SER A 110 -3.38 -18.63 8.25
CA SER A 110 -2.77 -19.40 9.35
C SER A 110 -3.77 -19.68 10.48
N TYR A 111 -4.59 -18.69 10.84
CA TYR A 111 -5.62 -18.85 11.86
C TYR A 111 -6.69 -19.87 11.46
N LEU A 112 -7.24 -19.77 10.25
CA LEU A 112 -8.26 -20.69 9.74
C LEU A 112 -7.71 -22.12 9.61
N THR A 113 -6.48 -22.27 9.13
CA THR A 113 -5.80 -23.57 9.06
C THR A 113 -5.72 -24.22 10.44
N LYS A 114 -5.31 -23.46 11.47
CA LYS A 114 -5.26 -23.96 12.86
C LYS A 114 -6.64 -24.37 13.38
N LEU A 115 -7.69 -23.61 13.07
CA LEU A 115 -9.05 -23.96 13.48
C LEU A 115 -9.52 -25.27 12.83
N ILE A 116 -9.29 -25.45 11.52
CA ILE A 116 -9.71 -26.65 10.80
C ILE A 116 -8.98 -27.88 11.34
N VAL A 117 -7.66 -27.77 11.57
CA VAL A 117 -6.87 -28.88 12.14
C VAL A 117 -7.29 -29.18 13.57
N ALA A 118 -7.52 -28.17 14.41
CA ALA A 118 -7.96 -28.36 15.79
C ALA A 118 -9.39 -28.93 15.88
N GLU A 119 -10.29 -28.60 14.96
CA GLU A 119 -11.61 -29.22 14.85
C GLU A 119 -11.49 -30.67 14.38
N LYS A 120 -10.66 -30.95 13.36
CA LYS A 120 -10.37 -32.30 12.89
C LYS A 120 -9.90 -33.20 14.03
N GLU A 121 -8.92 -32.74 14.82
CA GLU A 121 -8.40 -33.49 15.96
C GLU A 121 -9.45 -33.74 17.05
N ARG A 122 -10.35 -32.76 17.30
CA ARG A 122 -11.46 -32.90 18.24
C ARG A 122 -12.48 -33.93 17.78
N GLU A 123 -12.97 -33.84 16.53
CA GLU A 123 -13.92 -34.81 15.96
C GLU A 123 -13.33 -36.22 15.95
N LEU A 124 -12.04 -36.38 15.60
CA LEU A 124 -11.37 -37.68 15.61
C LEU A 124 -11.20 -38.24 17.03
N ALA A 125 -10.86 -37.40 18.01
CA ALA A 125 -10.75 -37.82 19.40
C ALA A 125 -12.10 -38.26 19.98
N GLU A 126 -13.18 -37.54 19.67
CA GLU A 126 -14.54 -37.88 20.08
C GLU A 126 -14.99 -39.22 19.46
N CYS A 127 -14.74 -39.42 18.15
CA CYS A 127 -15.06 -40.66 17.47
C CYS A 127 -14.25 -41.87 18.00
N ARG A 128 -13.01 -41.65 18.45
CA ARG A 128 -12.20 -42.70 19.11
C ARG A 128 -12.69 -43.02 20.53
N LYS A 129 -13.24 -42.05 21.26
CA LYS A 129 -13.84 -42.28 22.59
C LYS A 129 -15.13 -43.08 22.48
N THR A 130 -16.03 -42.72 21.58
CA THR A 130 -17.29 -43.48 21.36
C THR A 130 -17.00 -44.91 20.90
N GLN A 131 -15.94 -45.15 20.11
CA GLN A 131 -15.49 -46.50 19.78
C GLN A 131 -15.16 -47.33 21.04
N GLN A 132 -14.48 -46.76 22.03
CA GLN A 132 -14.12 -47.44 23.27
C GLN A 132 -15.32 -47.71 24.18
N GLU A 133 -16.32 -46.82 24.18
CA GLU A 133 -17.50 -46.91 25.04
C GLU A 133 -18.59 -47.85 24.47
N GLU A 134 -18.78 -47.88 23.16
CA GLU A 134 -19.90 -48.61 22.51
C GLU A 134 -19.53 -49.97 21.92
N ASN A 135 -18.28 -50.44 22.05
CA ASN A 135 -17.81 -51.73 21.51
C ASN A 135 -18.13 -51.88 20.00
N MET A 136 -18.02 -50.77 19.26
CA MET A 136 -18.38 -50.66 17.85
C MET A 136 -17.46 -51.50 16.94
N ASP A 137 -18.03 -52.06 15.86
CA ASP A 137 -17.28 -52.80 14.84
C ASP A 137 -16.11 -51.98 14.29
N GLU A 138 -14.92 -52.57 14.29
CA GLU A 138 -13.66 -51.93 13.90
C GLU A 138 -13.70 -51.47 12.44
N SER A 139 -14.38 -52.23 11.57
CA SER A 139 -14.56 -51.86 10.16
C SER A 139 -15.42 -50.61 10.00
N ARG A 140 -16.54 -50.51 10.73
CA ARG A 140 -17.42 -49.33 10.70
C ARG A 140 -16.73 -48.08 11.26
N SER A 141 -15.96 -48.25 12.34
CA SER A 141 -15.20 -47.17 12.98
C SER A 141 -14.11 -46.62 12.05
N ARG A 142 -13.40 -47.49 11.33
CA ARG A 142 -12.38 -47.09 10.35
C ARG A 142 -12.97 -46.26 9.21
N VAL A 143 -14.15 -46.64 8.70
CA VAL A 143 -14.85 -45.86 7.65
C VAL A 143 -15.24 -44.49 8.16
N GLN A 144 -15.71 -44.38 9.41
CA GLN A 144 -16.12 -43.11 10.00
C GLN A 144 -14.94 -42.16 10.23
N LEU A 145 -13.81 -42.67 10.74
CA LEU A 145 -12.57 -41.88 10.88
C LEU A 145 -12.06 -41.39 9.52
N ALA A 146 -11.99 -42.26 8.51
CA ALA A 146 -11.59 -41.87 7.17
C ALA A 146 -12.52 -40.82 6.54
N SER A 147 -13.82 -40.90 6.82
CA SER A 147 -14.79 -39.90 6.37
C SER A 147 -14.58 -38.53 7.03
N ILE A 148 -14.24 -38.50 8.33
CA ILE A 148 -13.92 -37.26 9.06
C ILE A 148 -12.62 -36.65 8.52
N GLU A 149 -11.60 -37.47 8.29
CA GLU A 149 -10.33 -37.02 7.71
C GLU A 149 -10.54 -36.41 6.32
N ALA A 150 -11.22 -37.14 5.42
CA ALA A 150 -11.49 -36.68 4.07
C ALA A 150 -12.34 -35.38 4.03
N LYS A 151 -13.29 -35.21 4.96
CA LYS A 151 -14.09 -33.99 5.10
C LYS A 151 -13.20 -32.77 5.40
N HIS A 152 -12.31 -32.88 6.38
CA HIS A 152 -11.44 -31.75 6.76
C HIS A 152 -10.33 -31.50 5.75
N ASP A 153 -9.78 -32.55 5.15
CA ASP A 153 -8.78 -32.42 4.08
C ASP A 153 -9.40 -31.71 2.86
N LYS A 154 -10.67 -31.98 2.56
CA LYS A 154 -11.42 -31.21 1.56
C LYS A 154 -11.58 -29.74 1.96
N TYR A 155 -11.94 -29.45 3.21
CA TYR A 155 -12.06 -28.05 3.66
C TYR A 155 -10.73 -27.28 3.60
N LEU A 156 -9.61 -27.94 3.92
CA LEU A 156 -8.28 -27.33 3.76
C LEU A 156 -7.99 -27.05 2.29
N ALA A 157 -8.24 -28.02 1.40
CA ALA A 157 -8.04 -27.85 -0.04
C ALA A 157 -8.92 -26.73 -0.63
N ASP A 158 -10.21 -26.68 -0.27
CA ASP A 158 -11.14 -25.64 -0.72
C ASP A 158 -10.73 -24.25 -0.20
N MET A 159 -10.17 -24.19 1.02
CA MET A 159 -9.66 -22.94 1.62
C MET A 159 -8.37 -22.49 0.95
N ASP A 160 -7.40 -23.38 0.73
CA ASP A 160 -6.16 -23.07 0.01
C ASP A 160 -6.44 -22.61 -1.43
N GLU A 161 -7.41 -23.23 -2.10
CA GLU A 161 -7.88 -22.81 -3.42
C GLU A 161 -8.46 -21.39 -3.41
N LEU A 162 -9.23 -21.02 -2.38
CA LEU A 162 -9.76 -19.66 -2.24
C LEU A 162 -8.64 -18.62 -2.16
N PHE A 163 -7.62 -18.88 -1.33
CA PHE A 163 -6.48 -17.97 -1.21
C PHE A 163 -5.61 -17.94 -2.48
N SER A 164 -5.46 -19.07 -3.17
CA SER A 164 -4.80 -19.16 -4.49
C SER A 164 -5.48 -18.26 -5.55
N GLN A 165 -6.81 -18.24 -5.58
CA GLN A 165 -7.56 -17.36 -6.50
C GLN A 165 -7.33 -15.86 -6.23
N VAL A 166 -7.10 -15.48 -4.97
CA VAL A 166 -6.77 -14.10 -4.59
C VAL A 166 -5.36 -13.74 -5.08
N ASP A 167 -4.40 -14.67 -4.97
CA ASP A 167 -3.04 -14.46 -5.48
C ASP A 167 -3.00 -14.33 -7.00
N GLU A 168 -3.79 -15.11 -7.74
CA GLU A 168 -3.92 -14.95 -9.19
C GLU A 168 -4.43 -13.54 -9.57
N LYS A 169 -5.39 -12.98 -8.81
CA LYS A 169 -5.89 -11.61 -9.01
C LYS A 169 -4.89 -10.51 -8.66
N ARG A 170 -3.80 -10.84 -7.94
CA ARG A 170 -2.69 -9.93 -7.57
C ARG A 170 -1.65 -9.80 -8.68
N LYS A 171 -1.60 -10.73 -9.64
CA LYS A 171 -0.67 -10.64 -10.78
C LYS A 171 -0.81 -9.29 -11.49
N LYS A 172 0.30 -8.81 -12.06
CA LYS A 172 0.35 -7.53 -12.80
C LYS A 172 -0.81 -7.49 -13.80
N ARG A 173 -1.57 -6.41 -13.73
CA ARG A 173 -2.75 -6.21 -14.57
C ARG A 173 -2.38 -5.45 -15.82
N ASP A 174 -3.00 -5.85 -16.93
CA ASP A 174 -3.00 -5.07 -18.14
C ASP A 174 -3.97 -3.90 -17.99
N ILE A 175 -3.50 -2.71 -18.38
CA ILE A 175 -4.32 -1.51 -18.37
C ILE A 175 -5.18 -1.55 -19.65
N PRO A 176 -6.51 -1.37 -19.57
CA PRO A 176 -7.35 -1.36 -20.76
C PRO A 176 -6.89 -0.34 -21.81
N ASP A 177 -6.82 -0.75 -23.08
CA ASP A 177 -6.27 0.03 -24.21
C ASP A 177 -6.92 1.41 -24.41
N TYR A 178 -8.18 1.58 -23.99
CA TYR A 178 -8.89 2.86 -24.09
C TYR A 178 -8.52 3.84 -22.97
N LEU A 179 -7.84 3.39 -21.92
CA LEU A 179 -7.24 4.23 -20.88
C LEU A 179 -5.77 4.57 -21.18
N CYS A 180 -5.18 3.93 -22.20
CA CYS A 180 -3.81 4.15 -22.61
C CYS A 180 -3.70 5.23 -23.68
N GLY A 181 -2.63 6.03 -23.62
CA GLY A 181 -2.29 6.99 -24.65
C GLY A 181 -1.94 6.27 -25.95
N LYS A 182 -2.35 6.81 -27.10
CA LYS A 182 -2.07 6.21 -28.41
C LYS A 182 -0.60 6.27 -28.82
N ILE A 183 0.19 7.09 -28.13
CA ILE A 183 1.63 7.27 -28.37
C ILE A 183 2.44 6.65 -27.24
N SER A 184 2.14 7.02 -25.98
CA SER A 184 2.88 6.50 -24.82
C SER A 184 2.65 5.01 -24.55
N PHE A 185 1.51 4.43 -24.96
CA PHE A 185 1.07 3.08 -24.57
C PHE A 185 1.05 2.85 -23.04
N GLU A 186 1.01 3.94 -22.28
CA GLU A 186 0.87 3.95 -20.82
C GLU A 186 -0.47 4.55 -20.42
N LEU A 187 -0.87 4.34 -19.16
CA LEU A 187 -2.06 4.98 -18.59
C LEU A 187 -1.98 6.51 -18.72
N MET A 188 -2.97 7.10 -19.40
CA MET A 188 -3.04 8.55 -19.60
C MET A 188 -3.11 9.28 -18.26
N ARG A 189 -2.17 10.21 -18.02
CA ARG A 189 -2.13 11.03 -16.81
C ARG A 189 -2.87 12.34 -16.99
N GLU A 190 -2.72 12.98 -18.15
CA GLU A 190 -3.38 14.24 -18.51
C GLU A 190 -4.10 14.08 -19.86
N PRO A 191 -5.23 13.35 -19.92
CA PRO A 191 -5.91 13.07 -21.18
C PRO A 191 -6.39 14.36 -21.87
N CYS A 192 -6.03 14.51 -23.15
CA CYS A 192 -6.50 15.59 -24.02
C CYS A 192 -7.08 15.02 -25.32
N ILE A 193 -8.21 15.58 -25.77
CA ILE A 193 -8.92 15.12 -26.97
C ILE A 193 -8.65 16.06 -28.15
N THR A 194 -8.35 15.48 -29.31
CA THR A 194 -8.25 16.21 -30.57
C THR A 194 -9.63 16.45 -31.20
N PRO A 195 -9.78 17.41 -32.12
CA PRO A 195 -11.02 17.58 -32.88
C PRO A 195 -11.46 16.34 -33.68
N SER A 196 -10.52 15.45 -34.01
CA SER A 196 -10.81 14.14 -34.62
C SER A 196 -11.41 13.10 -33.66
N GLY A 197 -11.57 13.44 -32.37
CA GLY A 197 -12.15 12.57 -31.35
C GLY A 197 -11.18 11.57 -30.72
N ILE A 198 -9.87 11.73 -30.93
CA ILE A 198 -8.84 10.83 -30.39
C ILE A 198 -8.22 11.43 -29.13
N THR A 199 -8.12 10.64 -28.07
CA THR A 199 -7.54 11.05 -26.78
C THR A 199 -6.07 10.61 -26.69
N TYR A 200 -5.21 11.53 -26.24
CA TYR A 200 -3.78 11.33 -26.00
C TYR A 200 -3.42 11.80 -24.59
N ASP A 201 -2.23 11.46 -24.09
CA ASP A 201 -1.68 12.17 -22.91
C ASP A 201 -1.10 13.51 -23.37
N ARG A 202 -1.24 14.58 -22.58
CA ARG A 202 -0.76 15.92 -22.95
C ARG A 202 0.76 15.98 -23.18
N LYS A 203 1.50 15.03 -22.64
CA LYS A 203 2.96 14.93 -22.74
C LYS A 203 3.43 14.10 -23.94
N ASP A 204 2.51 13.44 -24.63
CA ASP A 204 2.77 12.70 -25.87
C ASP A 204 3.03 13.68 -27.03
#